data_AF-A0A554MD43-F1
#
_entry.id   AF-A0A554MD43-F1
#
_cell.length_a   1.000
_cell.length_b   1.000
_cell.length_c   1.000
_cell.angle_alpha   90.00
_cell.angle_beta   90.00
_cell.angle_gamma   90.00
#
_symmetry.space_group_name_H-M   'P 1'
#
loop_
_entity.id
_entity.type
_entity.pdbx_description
1 polymer ?
#
loop_
_entity_poly.entity_id
_entity_poly.type
_entity_poly.pdbx_seq_one_letter_code
_entity_poly.pdbx_strand_id
1 'polypeptide(L)'
;MKEIQDIYRKNKSLHHAYLIEGDSDVVVGQICKFIEVDLNFKIQGNPDFWNEKYGSFGIDEARKIKDIQTRKSFGDKKIFILSCNSMTTEAQNSLLKLFEEPTAGTHFFIVADSSEIFLPTLKSRMLIIKNTNQDKNETNDLELVEKFLNTKKAGRLKLLKGITEDKDKEKAISFLNNLEVILREKIDFSSKEQAETLEEIIKCRDYLNDRAPSVKLLLEHIALITPETIDKR
;
A
#
# COMPACT_ATOMS: atom_id res chain seq x y z
N MET A 1 -2.00 -7.08 4.43
CA MET A 1 -1.98 -8.54 4.11
C MET A 1 -2.65 -9.45 5.15
N LYS A 2 -2.69 -9.11 6.45
CA LYS A 2 -3.37 -9.94 7.47
C LYS A 2 -4.82 -10.27 7.11
N GLU A 3 -5.55 -9.32 6.52
CA GLU A 3 -6.95 -9.52 6.13
C GLU A 3 -7.15 -10.72 5.17
N ILE A 4 -6.27 -10.93 4.18
CA ILE A 4 -6.32 -12.11 3.29
C ILE A 4 -6.07 -13.38 4.07
N GLN A 5 -5.05 -13.37 4.93
CA GLN A 5 -4.67 -14.51 5.77
C GLN A 5 -5.80 -14.88 6.73
N ASP A 6 -6.45 -13.90 7.34
CA ASP A 6 -7.53 -14.10 8.29
C ASP A 6 -8.79 -14.62 7.61
N ILE A 7 -9.16 -14.09 6.43
CA ILE A 7 -10.25 -14.62 5.60
C ILE A 7 -9.97 -16.08 5.23
N TYR A 8 -8.76 -16.37 4.75
CA TYR A 8 -8.38 -17.72 4.36
C TYR A 8 -8.36 -18.69 5.54
N ARG A 9 -7.80 -18.29 6.70
CA ARG A 9 -7.74 -19.14 7.90
C ARG A 9 -9.12 -19.42 8.48
N LYS A 10 -10.04 -18.45 8.41
CA LYS A 10 -11.40 -18.59 8.94
C LYS A 10 -12.30 -19.45 8.05
N ASN A 11 -12.22 -19.28 6.73
CA ASN A 11 -13.16 -19.91 5.80
C ASN A 11 -12.56 -21.06 4.99
N LYS A 12 -11.23 -21.26 5.07
CA LYS A 12 -10.45 -22.17 4.20
C LYS A 12 -10.71 -21.97 2.70
N SER A 13 -11.18 -20.79 2.30
CA SER A 13 -11.49 -20.43 0.93
C SER A 13 -10.90 -19.08 0.57
N LEU A 14 -10.45 -18.97 -0.68
CA LEU A 14 -9.99 -17.72 -1.26
C LEU A 14 -11.13 -17.10 -2.08
N HIS A 15 -11.23 -15.77 -2.02
CA HIS A 15 -12.05 -15.03 -2.97
C HIS A 15 -11.45 -15.17 -4.37
N HIS A 16 -12.28 -15.03 -5.40
CA HIS A 16 -11.84 -15.19 -6.78
C HIS A 16 -10.98 -14.00 -7.26
N ALA A 17 -11.18 -12.80 -6.70
CA ALA A 17 -10.43 -11.61 -7.06
C ALA A 17 -10.20 -10.65 -5.88
N TYR A 18 -8.96 -10.20 -5.72
CA TYR A 18 -8.54 -9.21 -4.74
C TYR A 18 -7.95 -8.01 -5.47
N LEU A 19 -8.34 -6.80 -5.08
CA LEU A 19 -7.69 -5.55 -5.47
C LEU A 19 -6.92 -5.02 -4.27
N ILE A 20 -5.60 -5.01 -4.36
CA ILE A 20 -4.71 -4.66 -3.26
C ILE A 20 -4.02 -3.33 -3.57
N GLU A 21 -4.29 -2.34 -2.74
CA GLU A 21 -3.72 -1.00 -2.85
C GLU A 21 -2.41 -0.91 -2.06
N GLY A 22 -1.32 -0.50 -2.70
CA GLY A 22 -0.02 -0.29 -2.06
C GLY A 22 1.16 -0.50 -3.02
N ASP A 23 2.38 -0.30 -2.50
CA ASP A 23 3.61 -0.47 -3.28
C ASP A 23 3.69 -1.88 -3.88
N SER A 24 3.83 -1.94 -5.21
CA SER A 24 3.76 -3.19 -5.95
C SER A 24 4.82 -4.20 -5.51
N ASP A 25 6.06 -3.77 -5.28
CA ASP A 25 7.15 -4.71 -4.99
C ASP A 25 7.00 -5.29 -3.57
N VAL A 26 6.58 -4.46 -2.61
CA VAL A 26 6.27 -4.89 -1.24
C VAL A 26 5.06 -5.83 -1.22
N VAL A 27 3.95 -5.44 -1.85
CA VAL A 27 2.70 -6.20 -1.86
C VAL A 27 2.89 -7.55 -2.54
N VAL A 28 3.51 -7.59 -3.73
CA VAL A 28 3.76 -8.84 -4.47
C VAL A 28 4.62 -9.79 -3.64
N GLY A 29 5.67 -9.30 -2.99
CA GLY A 29 6.50 -10.11 -2.10
C GLY A 29 5.70 -10.76 -0.96
N GLN A 30 4.77 -10.00 -0.36
CA GLN A 30 3.90 -10.53 0.69
C GLN A 30 2.89 -11.57 0.15
N ILE A 31 2.30 -11.33 -1.03
CA ILE A 31 1.39 -12.27 -1.68
C ILE A 31 2.11 -13.57 -2.02
N CYS A 32 3.29 -13.50 -2.62
CA CYS A 32 4.10 -14.69 -2.93
C CYS A 32 4.38 -15.52 -1.68
N LYS A 33 4.78 -14.86 -0.59
CA LYS A 33 5.00 -15.54 0.70
C LYS A 33 3.73 -16.21 1.23
N PHE A 34 2.58 -15.55 1.15
CA PHE A 34 1.30 -16.12 1.54
C PHE A 34 0.95 -17.36 0.70
N ILE A 35 1.16 -17.30 -0.61
CA ILE A 35 0.88 -18.40 -1.53
C ILE A 35 1.78 -19.61 -1.23
N GLU A 36 3.09 -19.41 -1.04
CA GLU A 36 4.00 -20.52 -0.76
C GLU A 36 3.75 -21.14 0.62
N VAL A 37 3.57 -20.31 1.65
CA VAL A 37 3.53 -20.77 3.04
C VAL A 37 2.13 -21.17 3.47
N ASP A 38 1.14 -20.28 3.31
CA ASP A 38 -0.20 -20.50 3.84
C ASP A 38 -1.07 -21.35 2.88
N LEU A 39 -0.88 -21.22 1.55
CA LEU A 39 -1.60 -22.05 0.56
C LEU A 39 -0.86 -23.34 0.20
N ASN A 40 0.40 -23.50 0.64
CA ASN A 40 1.28 -24.60 0.24
C ASN A 40 1.32 -24.79 -1.29
N PHE A 41 1.40 -23.68 -2.03
CA PHE A 41 1.35 -23.67 -3.48
C PHE A 41 2.72 -23.30 -4.06
N LYS A 42 3.23 -24.14 -4.96
CA LYS A 42 4.56 -23.94 -5.57
C LYS A 42 4.51 -22.77 -6.57
N ILE A 43 5.34 -21.76 -6.36
CA ILE A 43 5.44 -20.61 -7.28
C ILE A 43 6.44 -20.87 -8.41
N GLN A 44 7.61 -21.45 -8.07
CA GLN A 44 8.69 -21.59 -9.04
C GLN A 44 8.42 -22.72 -10.05
N GLY A 45 8.43 -22.39 -11.35
CA GLY A 45 8.25 -23.33 -12.45
C GLY A 45 6.86 -23.95 -12.54
N ASN A 46 5.85 -23.29 -11.95
CA ASN A 46 4.47 -23.77 -11.96
C ASN A 46 3.67 -23.12 -13.12
N PRO A 47 3.13 -23.91 -14.06
CA PRO A 47 2.33 -23.39 -15.18
C PRO A 47 0.99 -22.75 -14.76
N ASP A 48 0.53 -23.03 -13.54
CA ASP A 48 -0.69 -22.45 -12.96
C ASP A 48 -0.42 -21.20 -12.10
N PHE A 49 0.84 -20.73 -12.07
CA PHE A 49 1.23 -19.48 -11.42
C PHE A 49 1.61 -18.43 -12.45
N TRP A 50 0.98 -17.26 -12.38
CA TRP A 50 1.29 -16.12 -13.21
C TRP A 50 1.57 -14.90 -12.36
N ASN A 51 2.71 -14.23 -12.60
CA ASN A 51 3.07 -12.99 -11.92
C ASN A 51 3.67 -12.03 -12.95
N GLU A 52 2.94 -10.96 -13.27
CA GLU A 52 3.32 -10.01 -14.32
C GLU A 52 3.11 -8.57 -13.83
N LYS A 53 4.04 -7.69 -14.22
CA LYS A 53 4.04 -6.26 -13.89
C LYS A 53 3.91 -5.43 -15.16
N TYR A 54 2.97 -4.50 -15.16
CA TYR A 54 2.61 -3.67 -16.30
C TYR A 54 2.69 -2.19 -15.94
N GLY A 55 3.43 -1.39 -16.72
CA GLY A 55 3.33 0.08 -16.60
C GLY A 55 1.97 0.59 -17.07
N SER A 56 1.48 0.06 -18.18
CA SER A 56 0.15 0.34 -18.72
C SER A 56 -0.49 -0.97 -19.14
N PHE A 57 -1.67 -1.26 -18.59
CA PHE A 57 -2.44 -2.48 -18.89
C PHE A 57 -3.55 -2.15 -19.89
N GLY A 58 -3.37 -2.62 -21.13
CA GLY A 58 -4.28 -2.35 -22.24
C GLY A 58 -5.19 -3.54 -22.59
N ILE A 59 -5.92 -3.37 -23.69
CA ILE A 59 -6.90 -4.36 -24.16
C ILE A 59 -6.24 -5.68 -24.57
N ASP A 60 -5.02 -5.64 -25.10
CA ASP A 60 -4.32 -6.83 -25.55
C ASP A 60 -3.81 -7.66 -24.37
N GLU A 61 -3.33 -7.02 -23.31
CA GLU A 61 -3.03 -7.69 -22.03
C GLU A 61 -4.28 -8.33 -21.44
N ALA A 62 -5.42 -7.63 -21.45
CA ALA A 62 -6.68 -8.17 -20.96
C ALA A 62 -7.13 -9.43 -21.72
N ARG A 63 -6.99 -9.43 -23.06
CA ARG A 63 -7.27 -10.60 -23.91
C ARG A 63 -6.33 -11.75 -23.58
N LYS A 64 -5.03 -11.49 -23.46
CA LYS A 64 -4.03 -12.49 -23.09
C LYS A 64 -4.38 -13.15 -21.75
N ILE A 65 -4.75 -12.37 -20.74
CA ILE A 65 -5.13 -12.91 -19.43
C ILE A 65 -6.37 -13.81 -19.53
N LYS A 66 -7.41 -13.41 -20.27
CA LYS A 66 -8.59 -14.26 -20.49
C LYS A 66 -8.25 -15.58 -21.16
N ASP A 67 -7.40 -15.55 -22.17
CA ASP A 67 -7.00 -16.74 -22.90
C ASP A 67 -6.19 -17.70 -22.02
N ILE A 68 -5.36 -17.17 -21.13
CA ILE A 68 -4.55 -17.98 -20.21
C ILE A 68 -5.43 -18.58 -19.10
N GLN A 69 -6.33 -17.77 -18.54
CA GLN A 69 -7.30 -18.17 -17.51
C GLN A 69 -8.08 -19.41 -17.92
N THR A 70 -8.64 -19.40 -19.14
CA THR A 70 -9.50 -20.47 -19.64
C THR A 70 -8.78 -21.80 -19.93
N ARG A 71 -7.44 -21.82 -19.97
CA ARG A 71 -6.67 -23.05 -20.16
C ARG A 71 -6.90 -24.01 -18.99
N LYS A 72 -6.90 -25.31 -19.27
CA LYS A 72 -7.00 -26.33 -18.22
C LYS A 72 -5.85 -26.17 -17.22
N SER A 73 -6.20 -26.08 -15.94
CA SER A 73 -5.23 -26.07 -14.83
C SER A 73 -4.55 -27.43 -14.71
N PHE A 74 -3.27 -27.46 -14.35
CA PHE A 74 -2.54 -28.70 -14.05
C PHE A 74 -2.77 -29.15 -12.60
N GLY A 75 -3.10 -28.23 -11.71
CA GLY A 75 -3.54 -28.49 -10.33
C GLY A 75 -4.95 -27.98 -10.02
N ASP A 76 -5.29 -27.93 -8.74
CA ASP A 76 -6.62 -27.51 -8.26
C ASP A 76 -6.83 -26.00 -8.28
N LYS A 77 -5.74 -25.21 -8.40
CA LYS A 77 -5.77 -23.75 -8.33
C LYS A 77 -4.91 -23.15 -9.42
N LYS A 78 -5.39 -22.04 -10.01
CA LYS A 78 -4.62 -21.14 -10.86
C LYS A 78 -4.56 -19.77 -10.21
N ILE A 79 -3.35 -19.22 -10.08
CA ILE A 79 -3.12 -17.97 -9.37
C ILE A 79 -2.49 -16.94 -10.30
N PHE A 80 -3.09 -15.76 -10.36
CA PHE A 80 -2.60 -14.61 -11.10
C PHE A 80 -2.28 -13.46 -10.15
N ILE A 81 -1.08 -12.92 -10.25
CA ILE A 81 -0.68 -11.66 -9.64
C ILE A 81 -0.43 -10.68 -10.78
N LEU A 82 -1.21 -9.59 -10.81
CA LEU A 82 -1.16 -8.58 -11.86
C LEU A 82 -0.88 -7.22 -11.22
N SER A 83 0.34 -6.73 -11.34
CA SER A 83 0.68 -5.37 -10.90
C SER A 83 0.51 -4.41 -12.06
N CYS A 84 -0.23 -3.32 -11.87
CA CYS A 84 -0.41 -2.31 -12.91
C CYS A 84 -0.41 -0.88 -12.36
N ASN A 85 0.37 0.01 -12.98
CA ASN A 85 0.36 1.43 -12.61
C ASN A 85 -0.85 2.15 -13.22
N SER A 86 -1.33 1.68 -14.38
CA SER A 86 -2.53 2.19 -15.06
C SER A 86 -3.22 1.07 -15.83
N MET A 87 -4.54 1.20 -16.03
CA MET A 87 -5.33 0.25 -16.81
C MET A 87 -6.37 0.99 -17.66
N THR A 88 -6.41 0.73 -18.97
CA THR A 88 -7.34 1.44 -19.86
C THR A 88 -8.78 1.03 -19.61
N THR A 89 -9.72 1.94 -19.88
CA THR A 89 -11.16 1.70 -19.73
C THR A 89 -11.62 0.49 -20.54
N GLU A 90 -11.10 0.30 -21.76
CA GLU A 90 -11.41 -0.85 -22.61
C GLU A 90 -10.94 -2.16 -21.98
N ALA A 91 -9.73 -2.17 -21.41
CA ALA A 91 -9.19 -3.33 -20.72
C ALA A 91 -10.07 -3.71 -19.53
N GLN A 92 -10.40 -2.74 -18.68
CA GLN A 92 -11.25 -2.92 -17.50
C GLN A 92 -12.64 -3.45 -17.85
N ASN A 93 -13.31 -2.83 -18.83
CA ASN A 93 -14.62 -3.27 -19.30
C ASN A 93 -14.58 -4.68 -19.88
N SER A 94 -13.50 -5.02 -20.58
CA SER A 94 -13.34 -6.38 -21.10
C SER A 94 -13.24 -7.40 -19.97
N LEU A 95 -12.58 -7.08 -18.85
CA LEU A 95 -12.38 -8.00 -17.74
C LEU A 95 -13.64 -8.20 -16.87
N LEU A 96 -14.68 -7.35 -17.00
CA LEU A 96 -15.90 -7.45 -16.20
C LEU A 96 -16.51 -8.85 -16.20
N LYS A 97 -16.71 -9.45 -17.38
CA LYS A 97 -17.27 -10.81 -17.50
C LYS A 97 -16.41 -11.87 -16.79
N LEU A 98 -15.09 -11.70 -16.83
CA LEU A 98 -14.16 -12.65 -16.19
C LEU A 98 -14.30 -12.61 -14.66
N PHE A 99 -14.58 -11.45 -14.07
CA PHE A 99 -14.78 -11.30 -12.63
C PHE A 99 -16.23 -11.55 -12.18
N GLU A 100 -17.22 -11.47 -13.10
CA GLU A 100 -18.59 -11.91 -12.82
C GLU A 100 -18.70 -13.43 -12.74
N GLU A 101 -18.06 -14.11 -13.69
CA GLU A 101 -18.12 -15.56 -13.85
C GLU A 101 -16.70 -16.13 -13.79
N PRO A 102 -16.05 -16.10 -12.61
CA PRO A 102 -14.69 -16.58 -12.48
C PRO A 102 -14.63 -18.08 -12.74
N THR A 103 -13.64 -18.52 -13.53
CA THR A 103 -13.35 -19.95 -13.69
C THR A 103 -13.03 -20.57 -12.33
N ALA A 104 -13.62 -21.74 -12.06
CA ALA A 104 -13.46 -22.43 -10.79
C ALA A 104 -11.97 -22.72 -10.51
N GLY A 105 -11.55 -22.45 -9.28
CA GLY A 105 -10.16 -22.62 -8.84
C GLY A 105 -9.21 -21.49 -9.30
N THR A 106 -9.70 -20.47 -10.01
CA THR A 106 -8.87 -19.32 -10.39
C THR A 106 -8.97 -18.18 -9.39
N HIS A 107 -7.81 -17.65 -8.99
CA HIS A 107 -7.68 -16.53 -8.06
C HIS A 107 -6.82 -15.42 -8.65
N PHE A 108 -7.33 -14.19 -8.62
CA PHE A 108 -6.65 -12.99 -9.09
C PHE A 108 -6.26 -12.10 -7.91
N PHE A 109 -5.03 -11.61 -7.93
CA PHE A 109 -4.49 -10.58 -7.05
C PHE A 109 -4.04 -9.42 -7.93
N ILE A 110 -4.87 -8.39 -8.02
CA ILE A 110 -4.54 -7.16 -8.75
C ILE A 110 -3.87 -6.20 -7.76
N VAL A 111 -2.71 -5.67 -8.12
CA VAL A 111 -1.94 -4.76 -7.28
C VAL A 111 -1.77 -3.43 -8.00
N ALA A 112 -2.08 -2.34 -7.31
CA ALA A 112 -1.91 -0.99 -7.82
C ALA A 112 -1.61 -0.01 -6.69
N ASP A 113 -0.93 1.10 -7.01
CA ASP A 113 -0.62 2.14 -6.01
C ASP A 113 -1.88 2.81 -5.46
N SER A 114 -2.92 2.93 -6.29
CA SER A 114 -4.23 3.44 -5.89
C SER A 114 -5.36 2.64 -6.52
N SER A 115 -6.37 2.30 -5.72
CA SER A 115 -7.60 1.67 -6.20
C SER A 115 -8.47 2.61 -7.05
N GLU A 116 -8.16 3.92 -7.11
CA GLU A 116 -8.92 4.90 -7.89
C GLU A 116 -8.71 4.81 -9.40
N ILE A 117 -7.67 4.11 -9.86
CA ILE A 117 -7.47 3.86 -11.31
C ILE A 117 -8.53 2.90 -11.88
N PHE A 118 -9.28 2.20 -11.03
CA PHE A 118 -10.27 1.22 -11.42
C PHE A 118 -11.70 1.78 -11.42
N LEU A 119 -12.45 1.41 -12.45
CA LEU A 119 -13.87 1.75 -12.59
C LEU A 119 -14.68 1.16 -11.42
N PRO A 120 -15.68 1.89 -10.90
CA PRO A 120 -16.56 1.39 -9.85
C PRO A 120 -17.21 0.03 -10.17
N THR A 121 -17.50 -0.22 -11.45
CA THR A 121 -18.08 -1.48 -11.94
C THR A 121 -17.14 -2.67 -11.80
N LEU A 122 -15.84 -2.45 -11.96
CA LEU A 122 -14.84 -3.48 -11.77
C LEU A 122 -14.55 -3.67 -10.28
N LYS A 123 -14.38 -2.56 -9.54
CA LYS A 123 -14.16 -2.55 -8.07
C LYS A 123 -15.20 -3.36 -7.31
N SER A 124 -16.48 -3.25 -7.68
CA SER A 124 -17.57 -3.94 -6.98
C SER A 124 -17.56 -5.47 -7.08
N ARG A 125 -16.74 -6.05 -7.98
CA ARG A 125 -16.58 -7.50 -8.17
C ARG A 125 -15.32 -8.04 -7.47
N MET A 126 -14.53 -7.17 -6.84
CA MET A 126 -13.27 -7.53 -6.22
C MET A 126 -13.31 -7.21 -4.72
N LEU A 127 -12.58 -7.99 -3.93
CA LEU A 127 -12.36 -7.63 -2.54
C LEU A 127 -11.23 -6.60 -2.48
N ILE A 128 -11.55 -5.38 -2.06
CA ILE A 128 -10.57 -4.30 -1.94
C ILE A 128 -9.84 -4.43 -0.60
N ILE A 129 -8.52 -4.44 -0.66
CA ILE A 129 -7.66 -4.52 0.51
C ILE A 129 -6.67 -3.38 0.42
N LYS A 130 -6.66 -2.52 1.44
CA LYS A 130 -5.67 -1.47 1.54
C LYS A 130 -4.47 -2.05 2.26
N ASN A 131 -3.35 -2.20 1.55
CA ASN A 131 -2.08 -2.52 2.18
C ASN A 131 -1.47 -1.23 2.73
N THR A 132 -2.14 -0.66 3.72
CA THR A 132 -1.48 0.24 4.64
C THR A 132 -0.35 -0.56 5.31
N ASN A 133 0.87 -0.03 5.35
CA ASN A 133 2.09 -0.70 5.83
C ASN A 133 2.06 -1.00 7.36
N GLN A 134 0.94 -1.48 7.89
CA GLN A 134 0.60 -1.37 9.32
C GLN A 134 1.11 -2.50 10.19
N ASP A 135 1.59 -3.61 9.62
CA ASP A 135 1.43 -4.85 10.36
C ASP A 135 2.56 -5.26 11.30
N LYS A 136 3.70 -4.54 11.36
CA LYS A 136 4.74 -4.76 12.40
C LYS A 136 5.50 -3.53 12.92
N ASN A 137 5.51 -2.39 12.23
CA ASN A 137 6.23 -1.18 12.70
C ASN A 137 5.30 -0.09 13.27
N GLU A 138 4.00 -0.11 12.97
CA GLU A 138 3.12 1.01 13.34
C GLU A 138 2.86 1.19 14.83
N THR A 139 2.88 0.12 15.63
CA THR A 139 2.63 0.30 17.07
C THR A 139 3.74 1.12 17.74
N ASN A 140 4.98 0.99 17.27
CA ASN A 140 6.10 1.80 17.75
C ASN A 140 6.18 3.16 17.03
N ASP A 141 5.86 3.22 15.74
CA ASP A 141 5.96 4.46 14.95
C ASP A 141 4.86 5.47 15.31
N LEU A 142 3.62 5.01 15.57
CA LEU A 142 2.54 5.87 16.07
C LEU A 142 2.84 6.36 17.49
N GLU A 143 3.36 5.49 18.37
CA GLU A 143 3.76 5.88 19.72
C GLU A 143 4.89 6.93 19.69
N LEU A 144 5.82 6.82 18.74
CA LEU A 144 6.86 7.84 18.52
C LEU A 144 6.25 9.19 18.11
N VAL A 145 5.28 9.21 17.20
CA VAL A 145 4.61 10.45 16.76
C VAL A 145 3.80 11.07 17.89
N GLU A 146 3.07 10.26 18.67
CA GLU A 146 2.33 10.75 19.83
C GLU A 146 3.27 11.35 20.90
N LYS A 147 4.39 10.67 21.21
CA LYS A 147 5.43 11.20 22.08
C LYS A 147 6.03 12.48 21.52
N PHE A 148 6.28 12.55 20.22
CA PHE A 148 6.81 13.73 19.54
C PHE A 148 5.87 14.93 19.69
N LEU A 149 4.57 14.74 19.46
CA LEU A 149 3.57 15.80 19.60
C LEU A 149 3.45 16.29 21.05
N ASN A 150 3.50 15.36 22.02
CA ASN A 150 3.42 15.66 23.46
C ASN A 150 4.73 16.19 24.08
N THR A 151 5.81 16.27 23.29
CA THR A 151 7.12 16.74 23.75
C THR A 151 7.38 18.15 23.23
N LYS A 152 8.00 19.00 24.06
CA LYS A 152 8.47 20.35 23.66
C LYS A 152 9.46 20.27 22.50
N LYS A 153 9.56 21.32 21.68
CA LYS A 153 10.42 21.40 20.49
C LYS A 153 11.86 20.93 20.74
N ALA A 154 12.46 21.32 21.87
CA ALA A 154 13.82 20.90 22.24
C ALA A 154 13.97 19.38 22.47
N GLY A 155 12.92 18.70 22.94
CA GLY A 155 12.93 17.25 23.16
C GLY A 155 12.66 16.44 21.89
N ARG A 156 11.95 17.01 20.92
CA ARG A 156 11.65 16.37 19.62
C ARG A 156 12.90 16.01 18.84
N LEU A 157 13.92 16.87 18.86
CA LEU A 157 15.21 16.61 18.24
C LEU A 157 15.89 15.34 18.79
N LYS A 158 15.72 15.07 20.10
CA LYS A 158 16.26 13.86 20.72
C LYS A 158 15.50 12.61 20.29
N LEU A 159 14.17 12.70 20.14
CA LEU A 159 13.34 11.59 19.68
C LEU A 159 13.69 11.17 18.25
N LEU A 160 14.07 12.13 17.40
CA LEU A 160 14.40 11.89 16.00
C LEU A 160 15.87 11.51 15.77
N LYS A 161 16.71 11.46 16.81
CA LYS A 161 18.15 11.11 16.67
C LYS A 161 18.37 9.78 15.99
N GLY A 162 17.61 8.75 16.35
CA GLY A 162 17.74 7.42 15.74
C GLY A 162 17.53 7.47 14.22
N ILE A 163 16.51 8.19 13.75
CA ILE A 163 16.21 8.31 12.32
C ILE A 163 17.26 9.17 11.60
N THR A 164 17.69 10.26 12.23
CA THR A 164 18.59 11.25 11.62
C THR A 164 20.06 10.82 11.58
N GLU A 165 20.54 10.09 12.59
CA GLU A 165 21.91 9.55 12.65
C GLU A 165 22.08 8.35 11.70
N ASP A 166 21.08 7.47 11.64
CA ASP A 166 21.07 6.31 10.73
C ASP A 166 20.85 6.71 9.26
N LYS A 167 20.45 7.98 9.01
CA LYS A 167 20.06 8.49 7.68
C LYS A 167 18.98 7.63 7.02
N ASP A 168 18.10 7.08 7.84
CA ASP A 168 17.09 6.12 7.43
C ASP A 168 15.92 6.84 6.74
N LYS A 169 15.99 6.90 5.40
CA LYS A 169 14.97 7.55 4.57
C LYS A 169 13.60 6.91 4.72
N GLU A 170 13.55 5.58 4.83
CA GLU A 170 12.29 4.85 4.93
C GLU A 170 11.59 5.17 6.25
N LYS A 171 12.34 5.17 7.36
CA LYS A 171 11.79 5.60 8.67
C LYS A 171 11.41 7.07 8.68
N ALA A 172 12.15 7.94 8.01
CA ALA A 172 11.80 9.36 7.90
C ALA A 172 10.48 9.56 7.16
N ILE A 173 10.28 8.86 6.04
CA ILE A 173 9.03 8.89 5.28
C ILE A 173 7.89 8.31 6.11
N SER A 174 8.10 7.17 6.79
CA SER A 174 7.12 6.57 7.71
C SER A 174 6.68 7.55 8.79
N PHE A 175 7.65 8.21 9.45
CA PHE A 175 7.40 9.22 10.48
C PHE A 175 6.56 10.38 9.95
N LEU A 176 6.91 10.95 8.78
CA LEU A 176 6.15 12.06 8.19
C LEU A 176 4.73 11.67 7.82
N ASN A 177 4.53 10.47 7.27
CA ASN A 177 3.19 9.98 6.92
C ASN A 177 2.32 9.81 8.18
N ASN A 178 2.86 9.22 9.25
CA ASN A 178 2.14 9.05 10.51
C ASN A 178 1.85 10.39 11.19
N LEU A 179 2.79 11.35 11.12
CA LEU A 179 2.58 12.70 11.59
C LEU A 179 1.48 13.42 10.80
N GLU A 180 1.45 13.28 9.48
CA GLU A 180 0.38 13.83 8.63
C GLU A 180 -1.00 13.27 9.02
N VAL A 181 -1.10 11.96 9.22
CA VAL A 181 -2.36 11.29 9.61
C VAL A 181 -2.88 11.85 10.94
N ILE A 182 -2.03 11.88 11.98
CA ILE A 182 -2.44 12.36 13.30
C ILE A 182 -2.77 13.86 13.28
N LEU A 183 -2.01 14.67 12.53
CA LEU A 183 -2.30 16.09 12.38
C LEU A 183 -3.63 16.34 11.67
N ARG A 184 -3.96 15.58 10.62
CA ARG A 184 -5.25 15.67 9.93
C ARG A 184 -6.43 15.37 10.86
N GLU A 185 -6.31 14.38 11.75
CA GLU A 185 -7.38 14.03 12.69
C GLU A 185 -7.58 15.05 13.81
N LYS A 186 -6.52 15.77 14.17
CA LYS A 186 -6.53 16.75 15.27
C LYS A 186 -6.57 18.20 14.77
N ILE A 187 -6.70 18.41 13.47
CA ILE A 187 -6.58 19.73 12.86
C ILE A 187 -7.77 20.62 13.19
N ASP A 188 -7.45 21.88 13.49
CA ASP A 188 -8.36 22.99 13.40
C ASP A 188 -8.11 23.70 12.06
N PHE A 189 -9.03 23.53 11.11
CA PHE A 189 -8.93 24.13 9.77
C PHE A 189 -8.89 25.67 9.78
N SER A 190 -9.14 26.31 10.92
CA SER A 190 -8.99 27.76 11.10
C SER A 190 -7.57 28.18 11.50
N SER A 191 -6.69 27.24 11.88
CA SER A 191 -5.31 27.52 12.26
C SER A 191 -4.37 27.57 11.05
N LYS A 192 -3.96 28.78 10.68
CA LYS A 192 -2.95 29.02 9.64
C LYS A 192 -1.64 28.27 9.90
N GLU A 193 -1.22 28.17 11.16
CA GLU A 193 0.02 27.51 11.57
C GLU A 193 -0.02 25.99 11.30
N GLN A 194 -1.17 25.34 11.52
CA GLN A 194 -1.33 23.92 11.25
C GLN A 194 -1.41 23.61 9.75
N ALA A 195 -2.05 24.49 8.96
CA ALA A 195 -2.08 24.39 7.51
C ALA A 195 -0.67 24.51 6.91
N GLU A 196 0.12 25.49 7.36
CA GLU A 196 1.53 25.67 6.97
C GLU A 196 2.36 24.44 7.34
N THR A 197 2.14 23.86 8.53
CA THR A 197 2.85 22.65 8.97
C THR A 197 2.59 21.46 8.04
N LEU A 198 1.33 21.23 7.62
CA LEU A 198 1.00 20.15 6.68
C LEU A 198 1.65 20.37 5.31
N GLU A 199 1.63 21.60 4.80
CA GLU A 199 2.27 21.93 3.53
C GLU A 199 3.78 21.63 3.57
N GLU A 200 4.44 21.98 4.67
CA GLU A 200 5.85 21.69 4.89
C GLU A 200 6.13 20.19 5.04
N ILE A 201 5.24 19.40 5.65
CA ILE A 201 5.34 17.93 5.69
C ILE A 201 5.33 17.35 4.28
N ILE A 202 4.42 17.82 3.42
CA ILE A 202 4.33 17.36 2.02
C ILE A 202 5.63 17.70 1.27
N LYS A 203 6.11 18.95 1.37
CA LYS A 203 7.39 19.37 0.76
C LYS A 203 8.56 18.53 1.25
N CYS A 204 8.65 18.29 2.56
CA CYS A 204 9.73 17.47 3.12
C CYS A 204 9.69 16.03 2.62
N ARG A 205 8.50 15.44 2.46
CA ARG A 205 8.33 14.11 1.88
C ARG A 205 8.77 14.07 0.42
N ASP A 206 8.39 15.07 -0.37
CA ASP A 206 8.80 15.18 -1.77
C ASP A 206 10.32 15.29 -1.88
N TYR A 207 10.95 16.10 -1.03
CA TYR A 207 12.40 16.16 -0.95
C TYR A 207 13.01 14.81 -0.55
N LEU A 208 12.52 14.11 0.49
CA LEU A 208 13.09 12.81 0.89
C LEU A 208 13.16 11.78 -0.25
N ASN A 209 12.22 11.85 -1.20
CA ASN A 209 12.17 11.02 -2.40
C ASN A 209 13.25 11.39 -3.45
N ASP A 210 13.82 12.59 -3.39
CA ASP A 210 14.95 13.01 -4.22
C ASP A 210 16.28 12.39 -3.76
N ARG A 211 17.26 12.34 -4.69
CA ARG A 211 18.58 11.72 -4.45
C ARG A 211 19.48 12.50 -3.48
N ALA A 212 19.19 13.77 -3.19
CA ALA A 212 20.14 14.71 -2.58
C ALA A 212 19.87 15.24 -1.15
N PRO A 213 18.65 15.21 -0.56
CA PRO A 213 18.43 15.97 0.67
C PRO A 213 18.90 15.26 1.93
N SER A 214 19.25 16.09 2.90
CA SER A 214 19.64 15.65 4.25
C SER A 214 18.40 15.28 5.06
N VAL A 215 18.24 13.99 5.34
CA VAL A 215 17.20 13.45 6.25
C VAL A 215 17.18 14.22 7.57
N LYS A 216 18.38 14.53 8.08
CA LYS A 216 18.55 15.31 9.31
C LYS A 216 17.94 16.71 9.20
N LEU A 217 18.29 17.45 8.14
CA LEU A 217 17.84 18.84 7.99
C LEU A 217 16.32 18.92 7.86
N LEU A 218 15.72 17.99 7.11
CA LEU A 218 14.26 17.94 6.91
C LEU A 218 13.53 17.61 8.21
N LEU A 219 13.98 16.60 8.96
CA LEU A 219 13.32 16.21 10.20
C LEU A 219 13.54 17.23 11.33
N GLU A 220 14.69 17.90 11.39
CA GLU A 220 14.92 19.01 12.33
C GLU A 220 14.03 20.21 12.02
N HIS A 221 13.82 20.54 10.74
CA HIS A 221 12.86 21.56 10.31
C HIS A 221 11.45 21.23 10.80
N ILE A 222 10.97 20.01 10.52
CA ILE A 222 9.65 19.53 10.95
C ILE A 222 9.49 19.60 12.47
N ALA A 223 10.53 19.24 13.24
CA ALA A 223 10.50 19.32 14.70
C ALA A 223 10.30 20.73 15.24
N LEU A 224 10.82 21.74 14.55
CA LEU A 224 10.76 23.14 14.94
C LEU A 224 9.46 23.83 14.53
N ILE A 225 8.93 23.51 13.35
CA ILE A 225 7.71 24.15 12.84
C ILE A 225 6.43 23.52 13.41
N THR A 226 6.44 22.22 13.74
CA THR A 226 5.24 21.56 14.28
C THR A 226 4.80 22.24 15.58
N PRO A 227 3.51 22.60 15.75
CA PRO A 227 3.02 23.24 16.99
C PRO A 227 3.16 22.34 18.23
N GLU A 228 3.31 22.92 19.43
CA GLU A 228 3.43 22.17 20.69
C GLU A 228 2.08 21.72 21.28
N THR A 229 0.98 22.37 20.88
CA THR A 229 -0.37 22.07 21.36
C THR A 229 -1.30 21.93 20.16
N ILE A 230 -1.80 20.72 19.95
CA ILE A 230 -2.96 20.47 19.11
C ILE A 230 -4.11 20.21 20.07
N ASP A 231 -4.61 21.27 20.70
CA ASP A 231 -5.75 21.15 21.60
C ASP A 231 -7.01 20.89 20.77
N LYS A 232 -7.68 19.76 21.05
CA LYS A 232 -9.09 19.61 20.68
C LYS A 232 -9.88 20.62 21.51
N ARG A 233 -10.60 21.52 20.86
CA ARG A 233 -11.88 21.97 21.41
C ARG A 233 -12.99 21.07 20.89
#